data_AF-A0A838R9L7-F1
#
_entry.id   AF-A0A838R9L7-F1
#
_cell.length_a   1.000
_cell.length_b   1.000
_cell.length_c   1.000
_cell.angle_alpha   90.00
_cell.angle_beta   90.00
_cell.angle_gamma   90.00
#
_symmetry.space_group_name_H-M   'P 1'
#
loop_
_entity.id
_entity.type
_entity.pdbx_description
1 polymer ?
#
loop_
_entity_poly.entity_id
_entity_poly.type
_entity_poly.pdbx_seq_one_letter_code
_entity_poly.pdbx_strand_id
1 'polypeptide(L)'
;MWRTLRGLSLTWWIFIGMGIGILIGWLAPEFAASLKPLSTLFLRMIKSVVVPIIFGTLVIGIAGHGDDLKRIGRLAIKSLSYFWLMTTVALAIGLIAVNLTRPGVGVILPQPDPGAAIPRPTPTTVGGFLEHIV
;
A
#
# COMPACT_ATOMS: atom_id res chain seq x y z
N MET A 1 21.67 20.15 -22.71
CA MET A 1 20.31 19.87 -22.16
C MET A 1 20.27 18.65 -21.22
N TRP A 2 21.18 17.66 -21.31
CA TRP A 2 21.19 16.45 -20.46
C TRP A 2 21.84 16.60 -19.07
N ARG A 3 22.46 17.75 -18.75
CA ARG A 3 23.12 17.98 -17.45
C ARG A 3 22.17 18.56 -16.39
N THR A 4 21.19 19.37 -16.78
CA THR A 4 20.21 19.98 -15.88
C THR A 4 19.18 18.96 -15.36
N LEU A 5 18.82 17.96 -16.15
CA LEU A 5 17.91 16.87 -15.72
C LEU A 5 18.54 15.90 -14.71
N ARG A 6 19.88 15.79 -14.65
CA ARG A 6 20.58 14.93 -13.67
C ARG A 6 20.79 15.60 -12.30
N GLY A 7 20.45 16.88 -12.16
CA GLY A 7 20.54 17.61 -10.88
C GLY A 7 19.25 17.59 -10.06
N LEU A 8 18.13 17.12 -10.63
CA LEU A 8 16.85 17.04 -9.95
C LEU A 8 16.81 15.79 -9.04
N SER A 9 16.47 15.99 -7.77
CA SER A 9 16.30 14.90 -6.82
C SER A 9 15.14 13.97 -7.24
N LEU A 10 15.20 12.70 -6.83
CA LEU A 10 14.13 11.73 -7.06
C LEU A 10 12.77 12.24 -6.59
N THR A 11 12.74 13.03 -5.52
CA THR A 11 11.54 13.65 -4.98
C THR A 11 10.85 14.55 -6.01
N TRP A 12 11.60 15.35 -6.76
CA TRP A 12 11.05 16.19 -7.82
C TRP A 12 10.45 15.38 -8.96
N TRP A 13 11.09 14.26 -9.32
CA TRP A 13 10.55 13.33 -10.32
C TRP A 13 9.20 12.73 -9.90
N ILE A 14 9.01 12.42 -8.61
CA ILE A 14 7.72 11.92 -8.09
C ILE A 14 6.64 13.00 -8.24
N PHE A 15 6.93 14.24 -7.86
CA PHE A 15 5.96 15.34 -7.98
C PHE A 15 5.61 15.66 -9.43
N ILE A 16 6.61 15.69 -10.33
CA ILE A 16 6.40 15.89 -11.76
C ILE A 16 5.55 14.75 -12.34
N GLY A 17 5.88 13.50 -12.00
CA GLY A 17 5.11 12.32 -12.44
C GLY A 17 3.66 12.34 -11.95
N MET A 18 3.44 12.72 -10.69
CA MET A 18 2.10 12.88 -10.12
C MET A 18 1.30 13.97 -10.85
N GLY A 19 1.92 15.12 -11.11
CA GLY A 19 1.29 16.22 -11.85
C GLY A 19 0.91 15.83 -13.28
N ILE A 20 1.81 15.14 -13.99
CA ILE A 20 1.54 14.61 -15.34
C ILE A 20 0.40 13.59 -15.29
N GLY A 21 0.41 12.68 -14.32
CA GLY A 21 -0.66 11.69 -14.15
C GLY A 21 -2.03 12.31 -13.94
N ILE A 22 -2.13 13.35 -13.11
CA ILE A 22 -3.36 14.12 -12.90
C ILE A 22 -3.79 14.81 -14.20
N LEU A 23 -2.85 15.44 -14.92
CA LEU A 23 -3.15 16.16 -16.16
C LEU A 23 -3.68 15.20 -17.25
N ILE A 24 -3.06 14.02 -17.41
CA ILE A 24 -3.52 12.99 -18.35
C ILE A 24 -4.91 12.47 -17.95
N GLY A 25 -5.13 12.22 -16.65
CA GLY A 25 -6.42 11.80 -16.12
C GLY A 25 -7.55 12.80 -16.40
N TRP A 26 -7.23 14.09 -16.44
CA TRP A 26 -8.20 15.15 -16.73
C TRP A 26 -8.42 15.38 -18.24
N LEU A 27 -7.37 15.36 -19.07
CA LEU A 27 -7.47 15.63 -20.51
C LEU A 27 -8.00 14.42 -21.31
N ALA A 28 -7.68 13.19 -20.91
CA ALA A 28 -7.97 11.98 -21.68
C ALA A 28 -8.33 10.80 -20.75
N PRO A 29 -9.55 10.76 -20.19
CA PRO A 29 -9.95 9.76 -19.19
C PRO A 29 -9.94 8.31 -19.74
N GLU A 30 -10.33 8.11 -21.00
CA GLU A 30 -10.28 6.79 -21.68
C GLU A 30 -8.84 6.27 -21.81
N PHE A 31 -7.90 7.16 -22.18
CA PHE A 31 -6.49 6.82 -22.26
C PHE A 31 -5.90 6.57 -20.87
N ALA A 32 -6.29 7.36 -19.87
CA ALA A 32 -5.87 7.17 -18.48
C ALA A 32 -6.35 5.83 -17.91
N ALA A 33 -7.56 5.38 -18.24
CA ALA A 33 -8.06 4.06 -17.86
C ALA A 33 -7.19 2.92 -18.44
N SER A 34 -6.68 3.12 -19.66
CA SER A 34 -5.78 2.17 -20.34
C SER A 34 -4.40 2.07 -19.67
N LEU A 35 -4.01 3.04 -18.84
CA LEU A 35 -2.78 3.01 -18.05
C LEU A 35 -2.92 2.24 -16.71
N LYS A 36 -4.11 1.78 -16.34
CA LYS A 36 -4.35 0.97 -15.13
C LYS A 36 -3.47 -0.28 -15.02
N PRO A 37 -3.14 -1.03 -16.10
CA PRO A 37 -2.19 -2.15 -16.02
C PRO A 37 -0.81 -1.71 -15.55
N LEU A 38 -0.35 -0.50 -15.93
CA LEU A 38 0.93 0.04 -15.52
C LEU A 38 0.97 0.35 -14.01
N SER A 39 -0.08 0.99 -13.47
CA SER A 39 -0.17 1.24 -12.03
C SER A 39 -0.28 -0.07 -11.25
N THR A 40 -1.01 -1.04 -11.79
CA THR A 40 -1.14 -2.38 -11.17
C THR A 40 0.20 -3.10 -11.14
N LEU A 41 0.97 -3.06 -12.23
CA LEU A 41 2.31 -3.65 -12.30
C LEU A 41 3.25 -2.97 -11.30
N PHE A 42 3.26 -1.64 -11.26
CA PHE A 42 4.08 -0.87 -10.32
C PHE A 42 3.79 -1.23 -8.85
N LEU A 43 2.50 -1.29 -8.47
CA LEU A 43 2.09 -1.70 -7.13
C LEU A 43 2.46 -3.15 -6.82
N ARG A 44 2.37 -4.06 -7.79
CA ARG A 44 2.81 -5.46 -7.64
C ARG A 44 4.31 -5.54 -7.41
N MET A 45 5.11 -4.75 -8.11
CA MET A 45 6.56 -4.69 -7.92
C MET A 45 6.91 -4.18 -6.51
N ILE A 46 6.28 -3.10 -6.04
CA ILE A 46 6.47 -2.63 -4.64
C ILE A 46 6.09 -3.74 -3.66
N LYS A 47 4.90 -4.32 -3.81
CA LYS A 47 4.39 -5.36 -2.89
C LYS A 47 5.31 -6.59 -2.84
N SER A 48 5.89 -7.00 -3.97
CA SER A 48 6.83 -8.12 -4.05
C SER A 48 8.11 -7.87 -3.25
N VAL A 49 8.57 -6.62 -3.16
CA VAL A 49 9.79 -6.23 -2.47
C VAL A 49 9.55 -5.96 -0.97
N VAL A 50 8.36 -5.47 -0.60
CA VAL A 50 8.04 -5.11 0.80
C VAL A 50 8.16 -6.32 1.75
N VAL A 51 7.67 -7.50 1.35
CA VAL A 51 7.68 -8.70 2.20
C VAL A 51 9.11 -9.15 2.59
N PRO A 52 10.03 -9.40 1.65
CA PRO A 52 11.38 -9.84 2.00
C PRO A 52 12.17 -8.78 2.77
N ILE A 53 11.96 -7.50 2.48
CA ILE A 53 12.64 -6.41 3.21
C ILE A 53 12.19 -6.36 4.67
N ILE A 54 10.88 -6.43 4.95
CA ILE A 54 10.38 -6.42 6.33
C ILE A 54 10.92 -7.63 7.10
N PHE A 55 10.92 -8.82 6.49
CA PHE A 55 11.47 -10.01 7.12
C PHE A 55 12.98 -9.88 7.39
N GLY A 56 13.75 -9.49 6.38
CA GLY A 56 15.21 -9.34 6.50
C GLY A 56 15.59 -8.29 7.55
N THR A 57 14.90 -7.15 7.58
CA THR A 57 15.15 -6.10 8.58
C THR A 57 14.83 -6.56 10.00
N LEU A 58 13.75 -7.35 10.19
CA LEU A 58 13.43 -7.95 11.48
C LEU A 58 14.51 -8.95 11.93
N VAL A 59 14.92 -9.86 11.04
CA VAL A 59 15.93 -10.88 11.32
C VAL A 59 17.26 -10.23 11.67
N ILE A 60 17.74 -9.30 10.85
CA ILE A 60 18.99 -8.55 11.11
C ILE A 60 18.87 -7.75 12.41
N GLY A 61 17.72 -7.13 12.67
CA GLY A 61 17.47 -6.36 13.88
C GLY A 61 17.57 -7.19 15.16
N ILE A 62 17.01 -8.40 15.16
CA ILE A 62 17.06 -9.33 16.30
C ILE A 62 18.45 -9.98 16.41
N ALA A 63 19.00 -10.49 15.30
CA ALA A 63 20.29 -11.17 15.28
C ALA A 63 21.45 -10.25 15.68
N GLY A 64 21.41 -8.97 15.30
CA GLY A 64 22.44 -7.98 15.65
C GLY A 64 22.52 -7.64 17.15
N HIS A 65 21.55 -8.05 17.97
CA HIS A 65 21.50 -7.80 19.41
C HIS A 65 21.32 -9.10 20.23
N GLY A 66 21.62 -10.25 19.62
CA GLY A 66 21.24 -11.58 20.11
C GLY A 66 21.66 -11.95 21.53
N ASP A 67 22.78 -11.39 22.03
CA ASP A 67 23.29 -11.69 23.37
C ASP A 67 22.42 -11.10 24.50
N ASP A 68 21.58 -10.10 24.19
CA ASP A 68 20.86 -9.31 25.19
C ASP A 68 19.35 -9.30 24.92
N LEU A 69 18.76 -10.50 24.80
CA LEU A 69 17.34 -10.71 24.48
C LEU A 69 16.38 -9.98 25.43
N LYS A 70 16.76 -9.82 26.70
CA LYS A 70 15.99 -9.05 27.70
C LYS A 70 15.86 -7.58 27.32
N ARG A 71 16.92 -6.99 26.75
CA ARG A 71 16.93 -5.61 26.29
C ARG A 71 16.03 -5.43 25.06
N ILE A 72 16.09 -6.37 24.12
CA ILE A 72 15.21 -6.40 22.94
C ILE A 72 13.74 -6.52 23.35
N GLY A 73 13.41 -7.43 24.27
CA GLY A 73 12.03 -7.61 24.75
C GLY A 73 11.46 -6.33 25.39
N ARG A 74 12.25 -5.62 26.20
CA ARG A 74 11.84 -4.34 26.79
C ARG A 74 11.67 -3.25 25.73
N LEU A 75 12.50 -3.23 24.69
CA LEU A 75 12.34 -2.30 23.58
C LEU A 75 11.07 -2.61 22.79
N ALA A 76 10.81 -3.88 22.47
CA ALA A 76 9.61 -4.31 21.76
C ALA A 76 8.33 -3.90 22.51
N ILE A 77 8.28 -4.08 23.83
CA ILE A 77 7.13 -3.67 24.66
C ILE A 77 6.95 -2.14 24.65
N LYS A 78 8.04 -1.37 24.76
CA LYS A 78 7.97 0.10 24.67
C LYS A 78 7.46 0.55 23.30
N SER A 79 7.98 -0.04 22.23
CA SER A 79 7.56 0.24 20.85
C SER A 79 6.11 -0.15 20.60
N LEU A 80 5.66 -1.30 21.10
CA LEU A 80 4.26 -1.74 20.94
C LEU A 80 3.29 -0.83 21.69
N SER A 81 3.65 -0.43 22.91
CA SER A 81 2.86 0.52 23.71
C SER A 81 2.77 1.88 23.01
N TYR A 82 3.89 2.36 22.45
CA TYR A 82 3.92 3.58 21.64
C TYR A 82 3.08 3.44 20.36
N PHE A 83 3.18 2.31 19.67
CA PHE A 83 2.42 2.02 18.45
C PHE A 83 0.92 2.04 18.71
N TRP A 84 0.46 1.40 19.79
CA TRP A 84 -0.95 1.41 20.19
C TRP A 84 -1.44 2.83 20.46
N LEU A 85 -0.73 3.59 21.29
CA LEU A 85 -1.11 4.96 21.62
C LEU A 85 -1.17 5.85 20.37
N MET A 86 -0.15 5.81 19.53
CA MET A 86 -0.09 6.63 18.32
C MET A 86 -1.13 6.20 17.28
N THR A 87 -1.42 4.90 17.16
CA THR A 87 -2.46 4.42 16.24
C THR A 87 -3.85 4.83 16.71
N THR A 88 -4.13 4.76 18.02
CA THR A 88 -5.40 5.29 18.57
C THR A 88 -5.55 6.78 18.29
N VAL A 89 -4.50 7.58 18.51
CA VAL A 89 -4.52 9.03 18.22
C VAL A 89 -4.72 9.29 16.73
N ALA A 90 -3.99 8.59 15.86
CA ALA A 90 -4.12 8.73 14.40
C ALA A 90 -5.51 8.34 13.92
N LEU A 91 -6.08 7.24 14.42
CA LEU A 91 -7.44 6.80 14.11
C LEU A 91 -8.49 7.80 14.62
N ALA A 92 -8.33 8.34 15.83
CA ALA A 92 -9.26 9.34 16.37
C ALA A 92 -9.27 10.62 15.51
N ILE A 93 -8.09 11.13 15.13
CA ILE A 93 -7.97 12.29 14.24
C ILE A 93 -8.57 11.98 12.87
N GLY A 94 -8.25 10.82 12.29
CA GLY A 94 -8.80 10.39 11.00
C GLY A 94 -10.32 10.26 11.02
N LEU A 95 -10.88 9.71 12.10
CA LEU A 95 -12.33 9.58 12.27
C LEU A 95 -13.02 10.94 12.39
N ILE A 96 -12.45 11.88 13.17
CA ILE A 96 -12.97 13.24 13.29
C ILE A 96 -12.91 13.94 11.92
N ALA A 97 -11.78 13.84 11.22
CA ALA A 97 -11.59 14.47 9.92
C ALA A 97 -12.60 13.93 8.88
N VAL A 98 -12.79 12.61 8.80
CA VAL A 98 -13.76 11.98 7.89
C VAL A 98 -15.20 12.33 8.27
N ASN A 99 -15.54 12.39 9.56
CA ASN A 99 -16.89 12.75 9.99
C ASN A 99 -17.23 14.22 9.67
N LEU A 100 -16.23 15.11 9.73
CA LEU A 100 -16.38 16.52 9.41
C LEU A 100 -16.41 16.78 7.91
N THR A 101 -15.45 16.21 7.16
CA THR A 101 -15.33 16.43 5.71
C THR A 101 -16.32 15.59 4.90
N ARG A 102 -16.86 14.51 5.48
CA ARG A 102 -17.78 13.54 4.87
C ARG A 102 -17.40 13.19 3.42
N PRO A 103 -16.16 12.74 3.17
CA PRO A 103 -15.68 12.45 1.84
C PRO A 103 -16.49 11.25 1.30
N GLY A 104 -17.09 11.41 0.13
CA GLY A 104 -17.88 10.36 -0.50
C GLY A 104 -19.39 10.61 -0.53
N VAL A 105 -19.91 11.65 0.14
CA VAL A 105 -21.31 12.07 -0.05
C VAL A 105 -21.50 12.47 -1.51
N GLY A 106 -22.40 11.77 -2.21
CA GLY A 106 -22.67 11.98 -3.64
C GLY A 106 -21.86 11.09 -4.60
N VAL A 107 -21.02 10.17 -4.10
CA VAL A 107 -20.36 9.16 -4.94
C VAL A 107 -21.39 8.09 -5.34
N ILE A 108 -21.72 8.04 -6.62
CA ILE A 108 -22.53 6.96 -7.20
C ILE A 108 -21.60 5.76 -7.37
N LEU A 109 -21.68 4.82 -6.43
CA LEU A 109 -21.01 3.54 -6.57
C LEU A 109 -21.77 2.70 -7.62
N PRO A 110 -21.09 2.05 -8.57
CA PRO A 110 -21.71 1.06 -9.44
C PRO A 110 -22.44 0.04 -8.56
N GLN A 111 -23.76 -0.07 -8.71
CA GLN A 111 -24.51 -1.10 -8.00
C GLN A 111 -24.06 -2.47 -8.53
N PRO A 112 -23.72 -3.43 -7.67
CA PRO A 112 -23.50 -4.80 -8.12
C PRO A 112 -24.74 -5.29 -8.85
N ASP A 113 -24.59 -5.86 -10.04
CA ASP A 113 -25.68 -6.41 -10.82
C ASP A 113 -26.53 -7.34 -9.92
N PRO A 114 -27.85 -7.12 -9.76
CA PRO A 114 -28.70 -7.93 -8.87
C PRO A 114 -28.76 -9.42 -9.22
N GLY A 115 -28.23 -9.81 -10.39
CA GLY A 115 -28.11 -11.20 -10.87
C GLY A 115 -26.68 -11.74 -10.91
N ALA A 116 -25.66 -10.95 -10.56
CA ALA A 116 -24.30 -11.46 -10.39
C ALA A 116 -24.26 -12.23 -9.06
N ALA A 117 -24.24 -13.56 -9.15
CA ALA A 117 -23.98 -14.42 -8.01
C ALA A 117 -22.76 -13.87 -7.26
N ILE A 118 -22.92 -13.59 -5.97
CA ILE A 118 -21.80 -13.29 -5.07
C ILE A 118 -20.74 -14.35 -5.37
N PRO A 119 -19.53 -13.99 -5.83
CA PRO A 119 -18.49 -14.96 -6.10
C PRO A 119 -18.28 -15.75 -4.83
N ARG A 120 -18.82 -16.97 -4.79
CA ARG A 120 -18.58 -17.88 -3.68
C ARG A 120 -17.07 -18.08 -3.71
N PRO A 121 -16.34 -17.79 -2.63
CA PRO A 121 -14.94 -18.16 -2.58
C PRO A 121 -14.90 -19.65 -2.90
N THR A 122 -14.35 -19.99 -4.07
CA THR A 122 -14.15 -21.38 -4.47
C THR A 122 -13.41 -22.02 -3.32
N PRO A 123 -13.93 -23.08 -2.69
CA PRO A 123 -13.21 -23.72 -1.59
C PRO A 123 -11.85 -24.11 -2.13
N THR A 124 -10.79 -23.51 -1.58
CA THR A 124 -9.41 -23.82 -1.90
C THR A 124 -9.13 -25.20 -1.30
N THR A 125 -9.61 -26.23 -1.97
CA THR A 125 -9.32 -27.62 -1.68
C THR A 125 -7.85 -27.86 -2.00
N VAL A 126 -7.19 -28.74 -1.25
CA VAL A 126 -5.76 -29.06 -1.40
C VAL A 126 -5.39 -29.42 -2.85
N GLY A 127 -6.32 -29.99 -3.63
CA GLY A 127 -6.16 -30.25 -5.06
C GLY A 127 -6.03 -28.99 -5.93
N GLY A 128 -6.79 -27.92 -5.67
CA GLY A 128 -6.70 -26.67 -6.43
C GLY A 128 -5.44 -25.85 -6.13
N PHE A 129 -4.82 -26.09 -4.97
CA PHE A 129 -3.53 -25.50 -4.61
C PHE A 129 -2.36 -26.16 -5.37
N LEU A 130 -2.47 -27.46 -5.67
CA LEU A 130 -1.48 -28.18 -6.48
C LEU A 130 -1.53 -27.80 -7.96
N GLU A 131 -2.73 -27.56 -8.52
CA GLU A 131 -2.89 -27.08 -9.90
C GLU A 131 -2.37 -25.66 -10.13
N HIS A 132 -2.29 -24.81 -9.09
CA HIS A 132 -1.75 -23.45 -9.21
C HIS A 132 -0.23 -23.36 -9.00
N ILE A 133 0.41 -24.45 -8.55
CA ILE A 133 1.83 -24.50 -8.21
C ILE A 133 2.67 -25.21 -9.30
N VAL A 134 2.04 -26.04 -10.14
CA VAL A 134 2.71 -26.74 -11.27
C VAL A 134 2.46 -26.02 -12.58
#